data_AF-A0A356FAN3-F1
#
_entry.id   AF-A0A356FAN3-F1
#
_cell.length_a   1.000
_cell.length_b   1.000
_cell.length_c   1.000
_cell.angle_alpha   90.00
_cell.angle_beta   90.00
_cell.angle_gamma   90.00
#
_symmetry.space_group_name_H-M   'P 1'
#
loop_
_entity.id
_entity.type
_entity.pdbx_description
1 polymer ?
#
loop_
_entity_poly.entity_id
_entity_poly.type
_entity_poly.pdbx_seq_one_letter_code
_entity_poly.pdbx_strand_id
1 'polypeptide(L)'
;KHLMNHAAIPKWEGVRGARYVYARYFEQKPAYEYLHDLEKDPSQLKNFAADPDYREALEKMRQRCDELRDAYGGPYDPERLKKLKARQQQKKLQRPKQQKKND
;
A
#
# COMPACT_ATOMS: atom_id res chain seq x y z
N LYS A 1 15.05 -2.78 0.79
CA LYS A 1 13.61 -2.87 0.42
C LYS A 1 13.11 -4.27 0.73
N HIS A 2 12.33 -4.47 1.79
CA HIS A 2 11.77 -5.79 2.14
C HIS A 2 10.29 -5.85 1.73
N LEU A 3 10.01 -6.53 0.62
CA LEU A 3 8.65 -6.91 0.21
C LEU A 3 8.53 -8.42 0.50
N MET A 4 8.24 -8.78 1.75
CA MET A 4 7.87 -10.15 2.07
C MET A 4 6.49 -10.42 1.49
N ASN A 5 6.41 -11.25 0.44
CA ASN A 5 5.15 -11.68 -0.15
C ASN A 5 4.78 -13.02 0.49
N HIS A 6 4.11 -12.97 1.65
CA HIS A 6 3.65 -14.15 2.37
C HIS A 6 2.13 -14.25 2.23
N ALA A 7 1.61 -15.40 1.78
CA ALA A 7 0.17 -15.60 1.54
C ALA A 7 -0.69 -15.38 2.79
N ALA A 8 -0.10 -15.48 3.98
CA ALA A 8 -0.80 -15.30 5.26
C ALA A 8 -0.87 -13.84 5.75
N ILE A 9 -0.23 -12.87 5.07
CA ILE A 9 -0.30 -11.46 5.47
C ILE A 9 -1.26 -10.76 4.51
N PRO A 10 -2.46 -10.35 4.99
CA PRO A 10 -3.40 -9.63 4.16
C PRO A 10 -2.77 -8.32 3.67
N LYS A 11 -3.00 -8.01 2.40
CA LYS A 11 -2.57 -6.74 1.81
C LYS A 11 -3.37 -5.61 2.42
N TRP A 12 -2.67 -4.52 2.63
CA TRP A 12 -3.24 -3.30 3.10
C TRP A 12 -2.66 -2.12 2.33
N GLU A 13 -3.41 -1.04 2.34
CA GLU A 13 -2.99 0.26 1.84
C GLU A 13 -3.39 1.31 2.87
N GLY A 14 -2.68 2.43 2.87
CA GLY A 14 -2.90 3.47 3.87
C GLY A 14 -2.19 4.75 3.52
N VAL A 15 -2.59 5.82 4.21
CA VAL A 15 -2.03 7.15 4.06
C VAL A 15 -1.81 7.77 5.44
N ARG A 16 -0.67 8.44 5.58
CA ARG A 16 -0.34 9.25 6.75
C ARG A 16 -0.44 10.73 6.38
N GLY A 17 -1.39 11.42 7.00
CA GLY A 17 -1.50 12.87 6.99
C GLY A 17 -0.73 13.51 8.15
N ALA A 18 -0.87 14.82 8.30
CA ALA A 18 -0.29 15.56 9.43
C ALA A 18 -0.96 15.17 10.76
N ARG A 19 -2.30 15.09 10.76
CA ARG A 19 -3.11 14.75 11.94
C ARG A 19 -3.59 13.32 11.97
N TYR A 20 -3.98 12.74 10.82
CA TYR A 20 -4.60 11.42 10.79
C TYR A 20 -3.69 10.38 10.13
N VAL A 21 -3.76 9.15 10.64
CA VAL A 21 -3.20 7.95 9.98
C VAL A 21 -4.35 7.03 9.63
N TYR A 22 -4.40 6.59 8.38
CA TYR A 22 -5.41 5.68 7.88
C TYR A 22 -4.79 4.46 7.23
N ALA A 23 -5.38 3.29 7.47
CA ALA A 23 -5.05 2.06 6.75
C ALA A 23 -6.29 1.18 6.58
N ARG A 24 -6.33 0.41 5.49
CA ARG A 24 -7.38 -0.59 5.24
C ARG A 24 -6.82 -1.89 4.72
N TYR A 25 -7.40 -2.99 5.18
CA TYR A 25 -7.14 -4.34 4.70
C TYR A 25 -8.19 -4.70 3.65
N PHE A 26 -7.87 -4.47 2.39
CA PHE A 26 -8.83 -4.55 1.28
C PHE A 26 -9.09 -5.98 0.78
N GLU A 27 -8.34 -6.98 1.24
CA GLU A 27 -8.58 -8.39 0.90
C GLU A 27 -9.73 -9.02 1.71
N GLN A 28 -10.18 -8.36 2.78
CA GLN A 28 -11.30 -8.81 3.62
C GLN A 28 -12.62 -8.11 3.21
N LYS A 29 -13.76 -8.77 3.41
CA LYS A 29 -15.10 -8.22 3.15
C LYS A 29 -15.99 -8.35 4.39
N PRO A 30 -16.46 -7.23 5.00
CA PRO A 30 -16.07 -5.85 4.70
C PRO A 30 -14.58 -5.59 4.98
N ALA A 31 -14.01 -4.57 4.35
CA ALA A 31 -12.62 -4.20 4.60
C ALA A 31 -12.47 -3.76 6.07
N TYR A 32 -11.43 -4.26 6.74
CA TYR A 32 -11.11 -3.81 8.08
C TYR A 32 -10.27 -2.54 8.02
N GLU A 33 -10.65 -1.52 8.78
CA GLU A 33 -10.06 -0.18 8.69
C GLU A 33 -9.53 0.30 10.03
N TYR A 34 -8.45 1.08 9.94
CA TYR A 34 -7.84 1.80 11.05
C TYR A 34 -7.85 3.29 10.76
N LEU A 35 -8.26 4.07 11.76
CA LEU A 35 -8.10 5.51 11.78
C LEU A 35 -7.51 5.92 13.13
N HIS A 36 -6.38 6.63 13.10
CA HIS A 36 -5.76 7.19 14.30
C HIS A 36 -5.70 8.71 14.18
N ASP A 37 -6.01 9.41 15.26
CA ASP A 37 -5.85 10.86 15.40
C ASP A 37 -4.57 11.13 16.20
N LEU A 38 -3.52 11.60 15.55
CA LEU A 38 -2.21 11.87 16.16
C LEU A 38 -2.22 13.06 17.11
N GLU A 39 -3.23 13.95 17.04
CA GLU A 39 -3.36 15.04 18.02
C GLU A 39 -3.93 14.53 19.34
N LYS A 40 -4.89 13.61 19.30
CA LYS A 40 -5.55 13.06 20.50
C LYS A 40 -4.88 11.80 21.03
N ASP A 41 -4.30 10.99 20.15
CA ASP A 41 -3.60 9.75 20.45
C ASP A 41 -2.32 9.64 19.60
N PRO A 42 -1.25 10.37 19.98
CA PRO A 42 0.04 10.30 19.31
C PRO A 42 0.62 8.87 19.29
N SER A 43 0.26 8.06 20.29
CA SER A 43 0.68 6.66 20.43
C SER A 43 -0.09 5.68 19.55
N GLN A 44 -1.16 6.11 18.87
CA GLN A 44 -1.97 5.29 17.95
C GLN A 44 -2.50 3.99 18.57
N LEU A 45 -2.87 4.02 19.84
CA LEU A 45 -3.38 2.87 20.58
C LEU A 45 -4.88 2.64 20.34
N LYS A 46 -5.63 3.68 19.98
CA LYS A 46 -7.08 3.62 19.75
C LYS A 46 -7.40 3.70 18.27
N ASN A 47 -8.23 2.76 17.80
CA ASN A 47 -8.83 2.82 16.47
C ASN A 47 -10.14 3.63 16.52
N PHE A 48 -10.21 4.73 15.78
CA PHE A 48 -11.37 5.60 15.65
C PHE A 48 -12.23 5.31 14.41
N ALA A 49 -11.92 4.27 13.63
CA ALA A 49 -12.66 3.98 12.39
C ALA A 49 -14.15 3.65 12.62
N ALA A 50 -14.50 3.11 13.79
CA ALA A 50 -15.88 2.80 14.16
C ALA A 50 -16.59 3.97 14.90
N ASP A 51 -15.86 5.04 15.19
CA ASP A 51 -16.37 6.18 15.96
C ASP A 51 -17.19 7.12 15.04
N PRO A 52 -18.49 7.35 15.32
CA PRO A 52 -19.34 8.18 14.47
C PRO A 52 -18.83 9.63 14.35
N ASP A 53 -18.12 10.15 15.35
CA ASP A 53 -17.59 11.51 15.35
C ASP A 53 -16.44 11.69 14.35
N TYR A 54 -15.83 10.58 13.91
CA TYR A 54 -14.70 10.57 12.98
C TYR A 54 -15.11 10.20 11.56
N ARG A 55 -16.40 10.05 11.26
CA ARG A 55 -16.88 9.66 9.92
C ARG A 55 -16.37 10.57 8.80
N GLU A 56 -16.40 11.89 9.02
CA GLU A 56 -15.92 12.84 8.02
C GLU A 56 -14.40 12.73 7.80
N ALA A 57 -13.64 12.55 8.88
CA ALA A 57 -12.19 12.35 8.79
C ALA A 57 -11.85 11.03 8.09
N LEU A 58 -12.59 9.96 8.38
CA LEU A 58 -12.44 8.66 7.75
C LEU A 58 -12.68 8.74 6.24
N GLU A 59 -13.74 9.40 5.79
CA GLU A 59 -14.04 9.59 4.36
C GLU A 59 -12.95 10.39 3.65
N LYS A 60 -12.47 11.49 4.23
CA LYS A 60 -11.38 12.27 3.64
C LYS A 60 -10.11 11.44 3.47
N MET A 61 -9.78 10.61 4.46
CA MET A 61 -8.61 9.75 4.41
C MET A 61 -8.77 8.58 3.42
N ARG A 62 -9.99 8.03 3.27
CA ARG A 62 -10.33 7.05 2.22
C ARG A 62 -10.07 7.62 0.83
N GLN A 63 -10.64 8.79 0.55
CA GLN A 63 -10.46 9.49 -0.73
C GLN A 63 -8.99 9.75 -1.02
N ARG A 64 -8.25 10.25 -0.03
CA ARG A 64 -6.82 10.50 -0.19
C ARG A 64 -6.02 9.22 -0.45
N CYS A 65 -6.40 8.11 0.18
CA CYS A 65 -5.79 6.82 -0.06
C CYS A 65 -6.06 6.33 -1.49
N ASP A 66 -7.28 6.51 -1.99
CA ASP A 66 -7.67 6.17 -3.37
C ASP A 66 -6.89 7.02 -4.40
N GLU A 67 -6.80 8.34 -4.20
CA GLU A 67 -6.03 9.24 -5.06
C GLU A 67 -4.57 8.81 -5.19
N LEU A 68 -3.92 8.51 -4.05
CA LEU A 68 -2.52 8.09 -4.04
C LEU A 68 -2.35 6.72 -4.68
N ARG A 69 -3.23 5.76 -4.37
CA ARG A 69 -3.23 4.45 -5.02
C ARG A 69 -3.29 4.62 -6.53
N ASP A 70 -4.21 5.43 -7.04
CA ASP A 70 -4.43 5.60 -8.47
C ASP A 70 -3.27 6.33 -9.14
N ALA A 71 -2.67 7.31 -8.49
CA ALA A 71 -1.47 8.00 -8.98
C ALA A 71 -0.23 7.09 -9.08
N TYR A 72 -0.04 6.13 -8.16
CA TYR A 72 1.17 5.30 -8.09
C TYR A 72 1.06 3.92 -8.75
N GLY A 73 -0.10 3.56 -9.30
CA GLY A 73 -0.25 2.29 -9.98
C GLY A 73 -1.66 1.74 -10.05
N GLY A 74 -2.66 2.40 -9.47
CA GLY A 74 -4.03 1.89 -9.44
C GLY A 74 -4.21 0.71 -8.49
N PRO A 75 -5.40 0.10 -8.51
CA PRO A 75 -5.74 -1.04 -7.67
C PRO A 75 -4.74 -2.18 -7.79
N TYR A 76 -4.55 -2.89 -6.68
CA TYR A 76 -3.72 -4.08 -6.67
C TYR A 76 -4.30 -5.14 -7.63
N ASP A 77 -3.53 -5.47 -8.67
CA ASP A 77 -3.85 -6.53 -9.64
C ASP A 77 -2.73 -7.59 -9.64
N PRO A 78 -3.01 -8.81 -9.13
CA PRO A 78 -2.06 -9.93 -9.15
C PRO A 78 -1.57 -10.28 -10.56
N GLU A 79 -2.43 -10.21 -11.57
CA GLU A 79 -2.11 -10.61 -12.94
C GLU A 79 -1.18 -9.61 -13.61
N ARG A 80 -1.44 -8.31 -13.40
CA ARG A 80 -0.51 -7.26 -13.82
C ARG A 80 0.86 -7.43 -13.19
N LEU A 81 0.93 -7.80 -11.90
CA LEU A 81 2.19 -8.04 -11.22
C LEU A 81 2.96 -9.23 -11.82
N LYS A 82 2.27 -10.34 -12.14
CA LYS A 82 2.87 -11.50 -12.83
C LYS A 82 3.47 -11.09 -14.18
N LYS A 83 2.73 -10.34 -15.00
CA LYS A 83 3.20 -9.83 -16.30
C LYS A 83 4.42 -8.92 -16.17
N LEU A 84 4.42 -8.01 -15.19
CA LEU A 84 5.56 -7.12 -14.92
C LEU A 84 6.82 -7.89 -14.53
N LYS A 85 6.70 -8.92 -13.68
CA LYS A 85 7.82 -9.78 -13.29
C LYS A 85 8.38 -10.56 -14.47
N ALA A 86 7.52 -11.14 -15.31
CA ALA A 86 7.93 -11.86 -16.52
C ALA A 86 8.72 -10.95 -17.47
N ARG A 87 8.25 -9.71 -17.70
CA ARG A 87 8.95 -8.72 -18.53
C ARG A 87 10.32 -8.32 -17.97
N GLN A 88 10.44 -8.15 -16.65
CA GLN A 88 11.73 -7.85 -16.01
C GLN A 88 12.71 -9.00 -16.14
N GLN A 89 12.25 -10.25 -15.98
CA GLN A 89 13.08 -11.44 -16.16
C GLN A 89 13.58 -11.52 -17.60
N GLN A 90 12.70 -11.35 -18.58
CA GLN A 90 13.06 -11.37 -20.00
C GLN A 90 14.11 -10.30 -20.36
N LYS A 91 13.99 -9.07 -19.82
CA LYS A 91 15.00 -8.01 -19.99
C LYS A 91 16.35 -8.35 -19.35
N LYS A 92 16.38 -9.07 -18.22
CA LYS A 92 17.65 -9.54 -17.61
C LYS A 92 18.34 -10.59 -18.48
N LEU A 93 17.58 -11.52 -19.06
CA LEU A 93 18.14 -12.53 -19.97
C LEU A 93 18.66 -11.92 -21.29
N GLN A 94 18.06 -10.84 -21.77
CA GLN A 94 18.46 -10.15 -23.00
C GLN A 94 19.57 -9.10 -22.81
N ARG A 95 20.02 -8.82 -21.57
CA ARG A 95 21.15 -7.90 -21.35
C ARG A 95 22.46 -8.56 -21.83
N PRO A 96 23.19 -7.97 -22.78
CA PRO A 96 24.51 -8.48 -23.14
C PRO A 96 25.45 -8.35 -21.94
N LYS A 97 26.30 -9.37 -21.72
CA LYS A 97 27.41 -9.30 -20.78
C LYS A 97 28.45 -8.31 -21.34
N GLN A 98 28.38 -7.03 -20.96
CA GLN A 98 29.44 -6.08 -21.28
C GLN A 98 30.75 -6.51 -20.60
N GLN A 99 31.79 -6.59 -21.43
CA GLN A 99 33.19 -6.96 -21.22
C GLN A 99 33.72 -6.97 -19.77
N LYS A 100 34.22 -8.13 -19.33
CA LYS A 100 35.51 -8.20 -18.61
C LYS A 100 36.61 -8.39 -19.66
N LYS A 101 37.24 -7.31 -20.09
CA LYS A 101 38.52 -7.34 -20.81
C LYS A 101 39.26 -6.05 -20.44
N ASN A 102 40.00 -6.14 -19.34
CA ASN A 102 41.13 -5.25 -19.08
C ASN A 102 42.32 -6.21 -18.95
N ASP A 103 43.16 -6.23 -19.98
CA ASP A 103 44.57 -6.66 -19.91
C ASP A 103 45.37 -5.56 -19.20
#